data_AF-A0A936WXD9-F1
#
_entry.id   AF-A0A936WXD9-F1
#
_cell.length_a   1.000
_cell.length_b   1.000
_cell.length_c   1.000
_cell.angle_alpha   90.00
_cell.angle_beta   90.00
_cell.angle_gamma   90.00
#
_symmetry.space_group_name_H-M   'P 1'
#
loop_
_entity.id
_entity.type
_entity.pdbx_description
1 polymer ?
#
loop_
_entity_poly.entity_id
_entity_poly.type
_entity_poly.pdbx_seq_one_letter_code
_entity_poly.pdbx_strand_id
1 'polypeptide(L)'
;MGATFIILFNIIGFTTQRLGVAVASVANKLSLVIPFIFSILLYNEKATALKIAGVVMALASVLFTCWPSKQQQSTHSKKISFWISLVPAILFLGSGLLDTMIKYVEQGFINENNNNEYLITAFAAAGTIGLLILISAFITGKQQFSSKALLMGIAIGIPNYFSIWCLMQVLKDYSSNSSAIIPINNMGIVLFSTLVAGWIFKERLSKLNWTGVLLAIAAIALIAYG
;
A
#
# COMPACT_ATOMS: atom_id res chain seq x y z
N MET A 1 6.90 -13.72 5.46
CA MET A 1 6.71 -12.27 5.66
C MET A 1 7.92 -11.45 5.22
N GLY A 2 9.09 -11.57 5.85
CA GLY A 2 10.26 -10.75 5.52
C GLY A 2 10.69 -10.79 4.04
N ALA A 3 10.74 -11.98 3.44
CA ALA A 3 11.03 -12.15 2.00
C ALA A 3 9.98 -11.46 1.10
N THR A 4 8.70 -11.60 1.45
CA THR A 4 7.59 -11.00 0.71
C THR A 4 7.65 -9.47 0.79
N PHE A 5 7.99 -8.92 1.95
CA PHE A 5 8.19 -7.48 2.17
C PHE A 5 9.26 -6.90 1.25
N ILE A 6 10.46 -7.51 1.22
CA ILE A 6 11.58 -7.01 0.40
C ILE A 6 11.28 -7.16 -1.10
N ILE A 7 10.60 -8.24 -1.51
CA ILE A 7 10.18 -8.44 -2.90
C ILE A 7 9.16 -7.36 -3.31
N LEU A 8 8.15 -7.11 -2.48
CA LEU A 8 7.14 -6.07 -2.75
C LEU A 8 7.73 -4.68 -2.80
N PHE A 9 8.60 -4.32 -1.86
CA PHE A 9 9.29 -3.03 -1.89
C PHE A 9 10.08 -2.83 -3.18
N ASN A 10 10.80 -3.86 -3.64
CA ASN A 10 11.52 -3.81 -4.90
C ASN A 10 10.57 -3.69 -6.12
N ILE A 11 9.45 -4.41 -6.12
CA ILE A 11 8.45 -4.33 -7.19
C ILE A 11 7.80 -2.93 -7.22
N ILE A 12 7.46 -2.35 -6.06
CA ILE A 12 6.92 -0.98 -5.96
C ILE A 12 7.95 0.01 -6.50
N GLY A 13 9.23 -0.10 -6.10
CA GLY A 13 10.31 0.74 -6.61
C GLY A 13 10.47 0.63 -8.13
N PHE A 14 10.51 -0.60 -8.65
CA PHE A 14 10.61 -0.87 -10.09
C PHE A 14 9.42 -0.32 -10.88
N THR A 15 8.20 -0.53 -10.37
CA THR A 15 6.95 -0.02 -10.98
C THR A 15 6.96 1.51 -11.00
N THR A 16 7.36 2.13 -9.89
CA THR A 16 7.46 3.59 -9.77
C THR A 16 8.45 4.17 -10.77
N GLN A 17 9.61 3.53 -10.96
CA GLN A 17 10.63 3.98 -11.91
C GLN A 17 10.23 3.79 -13.38
N ARG A 18 9.49 2.72 -13.72
CA ARG A 18 9.18 2.33 -15.11
C ARG A 18 7.82 2.80 -15.61
N LEU A 19 6.82 2.83 -14.74
CA LEU A 19 5.42 3.14 -15.05
C LEU A 19 4.92 4.42 -14.34
N GLY A 20 5.77 5.02 -13.50
CA GLY A 20 5.45 6.23 -12.75
C GLY A 20 4.83 5.95 -11.39
N VAL A 21 4.90 6.95 -10.51
CA VAL A 21 4.41 6.91 -9.13
C VAL A 21 2.90 6.67 -9.09
N ALA A 22 2.15 7.25 -10.03
CA ALA A 22 0.70 7.11 -10.11
C ALA A 22 0.29 5.64 -10.24
N VAL A 23 0.80 4.92 -11.26
CA VAL A 23 0.44 3.51 -11.54
C VAL A 23 0.78 2.59 -10.37
N ALA A 24 1.97 2.75 -9.77
CA ALA A 24 2.38 1.98 -8.61
C ALA A 24 1.48 2.23 -7.39
N SER A 25 1.11 3.50 -7.16
CA SER A 25 0.21 3.89 -6.08
C SER A 25 -1.19 3.30 -6.27
N VAL A 26 -1.76 3.35 -7.50
CA VAL A 26 -3.09 2.76 -7.78
C VAL A 26 -3.11 1.28 -7.47
N ALA A 27 -2.14 0.54 -7.99
CA ALA A 27 -2.09 -0.91 -7.83
C ALA A 27 -1.94 -1.30 -6.36
N ASN A 28 -1.08 -0.58 -5.62
CA ASN A 28 -0.88 -0.82 -4.19
C ASN A 28 -2.10 -0.46 -3.35
N LYS A 29 -2.90 0.52 -3.78
CA LYS A 29 -4.09 0.96 -3.05
C LYS A 29 -5.34 0.17 -3.42
N LEU A 30 -5.45 -0.32 -4.64
CA LEU A 30 -6.52 -1.24 -5.03
C LEU A 30 -6.35 -2.60 -4.35
N SER A 31 -5.12 -3.03 -4.07
CA SER A 31 -4.78 -4.29 -3.39
C SER A 31 -5.66 -4.62 -2.16
N LEU A 32 -6.11 -3.57 -1.48
CA LEU A 32 -6.93 -3.60 -0.27
C LEU A 32 -8.27 -4.31 -0.41
N VAL A 33 -8.74 -4.54 -1.64
CA VAL A 33 -9.86 -5.45 -1.90
C VAL A 33 -9.58 -6.84 -1.36
N ILE A 34 -8.36 -7.35 -1.56
CA ILE A 34 -8.03 -8.74 -1.26
C ILE A 34 -8.11 -9.00 0.25
N PRO A 35 -7.46 -8.19 1.12
CA PRO A 35 -7.63 -8.32 2.58
C PRO A 35 -9.07 -8.15 3.04
N PHE A 36 -9.85 -7.29 2.38
CA PHE A 36 -11.25 -7.08 2.74
C PHE A 36 -12.13 -8.30 2.40
N ILE A 37 -11.99 -8.86 1.21
CA ILE A 37 -12.70 -10.08 0.80
C ILE A 37 -12.34 -11.24 1.73
N PHE A 38 -11.05 -11.41 2.02
CA PHE A 38 -10.58 -12.43 2.96
C PHE A 38 -11.10 -12.19 4.38
N SER A 39 -11.17 -10.93 4.82
CA SER A 39 -11.74 -10.57 6.12
C SER A 39 -13.21 -10.98 6.25
N ILE A 40 -14.01 -10.82 5.21
CA ILE A 40 -15.43 -11.21 5.23
C ILE A 40 -15.55 -12.74 5.17
N LEU A 41 -14.80 -13.39 4.28
CA LEU A 41 -14.92 -14.82 4.03
C LEU A 41 -14.38 -15.70 5.17
N LEU A 42 -13.23 -15.36 5.77
CA LEU A 42 -12.63 -16.16 6.84
C LEU A 42 -13.23 -15.88 8.23
N TYR A 43 -13.60 -14.63 8.51
CA TYR A 43 -13.90 -14.22 9.88
C TYR A 43 -15.39 -14.03 10.16
N ASN A 44 -16.24 -14.20 9.15
CA ASN A 44 -17.70 -14.22 9.30
C ASN A 44 -18.22 -12.99 10.08
N GLU A 45 -17.50 -11.87 10.00
CA GLU A 45 -17.95 -10.63 10.62
C GLU A 45 -19.30 -10.26 10.01
N LYS A 46 -20.20 -9.71 10.84
CA LYS A 46 -21.48 -9.16 10.37
C LYS A 46 -21.20 -8.00 9.43
N ALA A 47 -21.00 -8.31 8.16
CA ALA A 47 -20.82 -7.35 7.08
C ALA A 47 -22.17 -6.68 6.85
N THR A 48 -22.44 -5.61 7.62
CA THR A 48 -23.58 -4.73 7.38
C THR A 48 -23.52 -4.25 5.93
N ALA A 49 -24.66 -4.15 5.24
CA ALA A 49 -24.74 -3.66 3.86
C ALA A 49 -24.01 -2.33 3.64
N LEU A 50 -23.91 -1.50 4.68
CA LEU A 50 -23.15 -0.24 4.72
C LEU A 50 -21.63 -0.43 4.55
N LYS A 51 -21.02 -1.45 5.18
CA LYS A 51 -19.58 -1.73 5.05
C LYS A 51 -19.23 -2.22 3.64
N ILE A 52 -20.09 -3.04 3.05
CA ILE A 52 -19.92 -3.52 1.67
C ILE A 52 -20.04 -2.35 0.70
N ALA A 53 -21.06 -1.50 0.85
CA ALA A 53 -21.22 -0.29 0.04
C ALA A 53 -20.01 0.64 0.18
N GLY A 54 -19.53 0.85 1.40
CA GLY A 54 -18.35 1.64 1.72
C GLY A 54 -17.10 1.17 0.99
N VAL A 55 -16.84 -0.14 0.91
CA VAL A 55 -15.68 -0.67 0.19
C VAL A 55 -15.83 -0.58 -1.33
N VAL A 56 -17.03 -0.79 -1.86
CA VAL A 56 -17.27 -0.59 -3.30
C VAL A 56 -17.02 0.87 -3.69
N MET A 57 -17.46 1.83 -2.86
CA MET A 57 -17.11 3.24 -3.07
C MET A 57 -15.63 3.53 -2.85
N ALA A 58 -14.97 2.86 -1.90
CA ALA A 58 -13.54 3.00 -1.69
C ALA A 58 -12.75 2.60 -2.93
N LEU A 59 -13.18 1.52 -3.58
CA LEU A 59 -12.60 1.06 -4.83
C LEU A 59 -12.82 2.04 -5.98
N ALA A 60 -14.05 2.51 -6.15
CA ALA A 60 -14.38 3.51 -7.16
C ALA A 60 -13.57 4.80 -6.95
N SER A 61 -13.41 5.22 -5.69
CA SER A 61 -12.58 6.35 -5.29
C SER A 61 -11.13 6.17 -5.74
N VAL A 62 -10.50 5.03 -5.43
CA VAL A 62 -9.09 4.79 -5.81
C VAL A 62 -8.95 4.83 -7.33
N LEU A 63 -9.87 4.21 -8.07
CA LEU A 63 -9.86 4.23 -9.54
C LEU A 63 -9.96 5.66 -10.10
N PHE A 64 -10.85 6.48 -9.56
CA PHE A 64 -11.06 7.85 -10.05
C PHE A 64 -9.95 8.80 -9.62
N THR A 65 -9.46 8.68 -8.39
CA THR A 65 -8.39 9.51 -7.84
C THR A 65 -7.09 9.31 -8.60
N CYS A 66 -6.83 8.07 -8.98
CA CYS A 66 -5.63 7.69 -9.68
C CYS A 66 -5.76 7.67 -11.21
N TRP A 67 -6.90 8.09 -11.75
CA TRP A 67 -7.05 8.17 -13.20
C TRP A 67 -6.06 9.22 -13.74
N PRO A 68 -5.26 8.88 -14.78
CA PRO A 68 -4.31 9.83 -15.33
C PRO A 68 -5.04 11.05 -15.89
N SER A 69 -4.71 12.24 -15.37
CA SER A 69 -5.19 13.51 -15.93
C SER A 69 -4.63 13.65 -17.36
N LYS A 70 -5.47 14.08 -18.31
CA LYS A 70 -5.18 14.22 -19.76
C LYS A 70 -3.86 14.91 -20.11
N GLN A 71 -3.24 15.62 -19.18
CA GLN A 71 -2.01 16.38 -19.36
C GLN A 71 -0.72 15.55 -19.23
N GLN A 72 -0.79 14.29 -18.75
CA GLN A 72 0.39 13.43 -18.55
C GLN A 72 0.64 12.45 -19.72
N GLN A 73 -0.09 12.62 -20.83
CA GLN A 73 -0.03 11.71 -21.97
C GLN A 73 1.06 12.06 -22.99
N SER A 74 1.86 13.09 -22.73
CA SER A 74 2.99 13.49 -23.56
C SER A 74 4.30 13.23 -22.82
N THR A 75 4.77 11.99 -22.82
CA THR A 75 6.19 11.65 -23.06
C THR A 75 6.40 10.13 -23.10
N HIS A 76 6.95 9.68 -24.22
CA HIS A 76 7.46 8.33 -24.51
C HIS A 76 6.44 7.19 -24.66
N SER A 77 5.90 7.10 -25.88
CA SER A 77 5.65 5.81 -26.55
C SER A 77 6.95 4.97 -26.62
N LYS A 78 7.31 4.31 -25.53
CA LYS A 78 8.14 3.10 -25.60
C LYS A 78 7.17 1.92 -25.69
N LYS A 79 7.42 0.98 -26.60
CA LYS A 79 6.70 -0.31 -26.64
C LYS A 79 6.70 -0.89 -25.22
N ILE A 80 5.57 -0.78 -24.52
CA ILE A 80 5.39 -1.39 -23.21
C ILE A 80 5.32 -2.90 -23.49
N SER A 81 6.40 -3.61 -23.17
CA SER A 81 6.41 -5.07 -23.23
C SER A 81 5.28 -5.60 -22.36
N PHE A 82 4.56 -6.64 -22.81
CA PHE A 82 3.48 -7.30 -22.06
C PHE A 82 3.85 -7.57 -20.60
N TRP A 83 5.11 -7.93 -20.35
CA TRP A 83 5.68 -8.14 -19.02
C TRP A 83 5.62 -6.92 -18.11
N ILE A 84 5.83 -5.72 -18.65
CA ILE A 84 5.79 -4.46 -17.89
C ILE A 84 4.34 -4.12 -17.53
N SER A 85 3.37 -4.43 -18.41
CA SER A 85 1.94 -4.22 -18.13
C SER A 85 1.40 -5.18 -17.06
N LEU A 86 2.07 -6.32 -16.81
CA LEU A 86 1.69 -7.30 -15.79
C LEU A 86 2.20 -6.91 -14.39
N VAL A 87 3.23 -6.04 -14.29
CA VAL A 87 3.82 -5.65 -13.00
C VAL A 87 2.82 -5.02 -12.03
N PRO A 88 1.91 -4.12 -12.45
CA PRO A 88 0.86 -3.60 -11.56
C PRO A 88 -0.09 -4.69 -11.04
N ALA A 89 -0.39 -5.72 -11.86
CA ALA A 89 -1.24 -6.83 -11.44
C ALA A 89 -0.54 -7.73 -10.41
N ILE A 90 0.76 -7.99 -10.60
CA ILE A 90 1.59 -8.72 -9.64
C ILE A 90 1.72 -7.91 -8.34
N LEU A 91 1.89 -6.59 -8.44
CA LEU A 91 1.95 -5.70 -7.28
C LEU A 91 0.62 -5.73 -6.52
N PHE A 92 -0.51 -5.62 -7.20
CA PHE A 92 -1.86 -5.72 -6.61
C PHE A 92 -2.06 -7.05 -5.88
N LEU A 93 -1.76 -8.18 -6.54
CA LEU A 93 -1.91 -9.51 -5.93
C LEU A 93 -0.94 -9.71 -4.75
N GLY A 94 0.33 -9.34 -4.94
CA GLY A 94 1.36 -9.51 -3.93
C GLY A 94 1.09 -8.68 -2.69
N SER A 95 0.77 -7.39 -2.84
CA SER A 95 0.45 -6.53 -1.71
C SER A 95 -0.83 -7.00 -1.01
N GLY A 96 -1.81 -7.50 -1.75
CA GLY A 96 -3.08 -7.94 -1.17
C GLY A 96 -2.93 -9.22 -0.36
N LEU A 97 -2.12 -10.14 -0.86
CA LEU A 97 -1.73 -11.35 -0.12
C LEU A 97 -0.90 -11.01 1.11
N LEU A 98 0.03 -10.05 1.02
CA LEU A 98 0.85 -9.63 2.15
C LEU A 98 0.00 -8.98 3.25
N ASP A 99 -0.88 -8.05 2.90
CA ASP A 99 -1.79 -7.40 3.84
C ASP A 99 -2.78 -8.40 4.46
N THR A 100 -3.26 -9.37 3.69
CA THR A 100 -4.10 -10.47 4.20
C THR A 100 -3.33 -11.33 5.19
N MET A 101 -2.08 -11.68 4.88
CA MET A 101 -1.23 -12.43 5.81
C MET A 101 -0.93 -11.64 7.08
N ILE A 102 -0.74 -10.31 6.99
CA ILE A 102 -0.55 -9.47 8.18
C ILE A 102 -1.78 -9.58 9.06
N LYS A 103 -2.98 -9.38 8.48
CA LYS A 103 -4.25 -9.47 9.20
C LYS A 103 -4.48 -10.85 9.82
N TYR A 104 -4.16 -11.91 9.08
CA TYR A 104 -4.31 -13.29 9.55
C TYR A 104 -3.41 -13.59 10.75
N VAL A 105 -2.14 -13.17 10.66
CA VAL A 105 -1.18 -13.35 11.77
C VAL A 105 -1.58 -12.50 12.97
N GLU A 106 -2.01 -11.26 12.73
CA GLU A 106 -2.46 -10.35 13.76
C GLU A 106 -3.63 -10.92 14.58
N GLN A 107 -4.68 -11.42 13.92
CA GLN A 107 -5.84 -11.96 14.63
C GLN A 107 -5.61 -13.36 15.23
N GLY A 108 -4.74 -14.18 14.62
CA GLY A 108 -4.52 -15.57 15.05
C GLY A 108 -3.39 -15.77 16.07
N PHE A 109 -2.37 -14.91 16.05
CA PHE A 109 -1.10 -15.19 16.74
C PHE A 109 -0.52 -13.99 17.49
N ILE A 110 -1.07 -12.78 17.34
CA ILE A 110 -0.58 -11.60 18.06
C ILE A 110 -1.46 -11.36 19.30
N ASN A 111 -0.83 -11.47 20.47
CA ASN A 111 -1.37 -11.04 21.75
C ASN A 111 -0.74 -9.70 22.18
N GLU A 112 -1.35 -9.02 23.16
CA GLU A 112 -0.97 -7.67 23.61
C GLU A 112 0.52 -7.45 23.94
N ASN A 113 1.24 -8.53 24.29
CA ASN A 113 2.65 -8.49 24.68
C ASN A 113 3.63 -8.77 23.52
N ASN A 114 3.18 -9.37 22.41
CA ASN A 114 4.08 -9.89 21.36
C ASN A 114 4.07 -9.04 20.06
N ASN A 115 3.33 -7.94 20.07
CA ASN A 115 3.08 -7.17 18.85
C ASN A 115 4.34 -6.44 18.33
N ASN A 116 5.08 -5.81 19.25
CA ASN A 116 6.37 -5.22 18.94
C ASN A 116 7.38 -6.28 18.50
N GLU A 117 7.36 -7.47 19.12
CA GLU A 117 8.23 -8.58 18.74
C GLU A 117 7.94 -9.07 17.32
N TYR A 118 6.67 -9.14 16.92
CA TYR A 118 6.28 -9.48 15.55
C TYR A 118 6.79 -8.47 14.53
N LEU A 119 6.59 -7.17 14.76
CA LEU A 119 7.07 -6.13 13.84
C LEU A 119 8.60 -6.14 13.76
N ILE A 120 9.29 -6.20 14.89
CA ILE A 120 10.75 -6.22 14.94
C ILE A 120 11.29 -7.45 14.21
N THR A 121 10.72 -8.64 14.44
CA THR A 121 11.17 -9.87 13.76
C THR A 121 10.87 -9.85 12.25
N ALA A 122 9.73 -9.32 11.83
CA ALA A 122 9.39 -9.18 10.41
C ALA A 122 10.33 -8.20 9.68
N PHE A 123 10.58 -7.03 10.27
CA PHE A 123 11.51 -6.04 9.72
C PHE A 123 12.97 -6.50 9.80
N ALA A 124 13.37 -7.19 10.86
CA ALA A 124 14.70 -7.80 10.97
C ALA A 124 14.91 -8.86 9.90
N ALA A 125 13.93 -9.74 9.67
CA ALA A 125 13.97 -10.73 8.60
C ALA A 125 14.01 -10.08 7.21
N ALA A 126 13.24 -9.01 6.98
CA ALA A 126 13.31 -8.26 5.72
C ALA A 126 14.69 -7.59 5.54
N GLY A 127 15.24 -7.02 6.61
CA GLY A 127 16.55 -6.38 6.62
C GLY A 127 17.70 -7.35 6.37
N THR A 128 17.69 -8.53 6.99
CA THR A 128 18.73 -9.56 6.77
C THR A 128 18.69 -10.09 5.34
N ILE A 129 17.50 -10.41 4.81
CA ILE A 129 17.36 -10.85 3.42
C ILE A 129 17.78 -9.74 2.45
N GLY A 130 17.36 -8.50 2.71
CA GLY A 130 17.77 -7.33 1.91
C GLY A 130 19.27 -7.12 1.91
N LEU A 131 19.92 -7.28 3.06
CA LEU A 131 21.38 -7.18 3.19
C LEU A 131 22.10 -8.29 2.42
N LEU A 132 21.62 -9.53 2.50
CA LEU A 132 22.18 -10.65 1.73
C LEU A 132 22.07 -10.42 0.22
N ILE A 133 20.92 -9.94 -0.25
CA ILE A 133 20.72 -9.57 -1.66
C ILE A 133 21.68 -8.45 -2.05
N LEU A 134 21.81 -7.41 -1.22
CA LEU A 134 22.71 -6.28 -1.49
C LEU A 134 24.17 -6.73 -1.57
N ILE A 135 24.64 -7.55 -0.63
CA ILE A 135 26.00 -8.12 -0.63
C ILE A 135 26.22 -8.95 -1.90
N SER A 136 25.26 -9.79 -2.29
CA SER A 136 25.37 -10.58 -3.52
C SER A 136 25.44 -9.70 -4.78
N ALA A 137 24.72 -8.57 -4.79
CA ALA A 137 24.74 -7.60 -5.89
C ALA A 137 26.06 -6.82 -5.95
N PHE A 138 26.70 -6.56 -4.80
CA PHE A 138 28.04 -5.98 -4.72
C PHE A 138 29.10 -6.93 -5.27
N ILE A 139 29.07 -8.20 -4.85
CA ILE A 139 30.04 -9.22 -5.28
C ILE A 139 29.94 -9.46 -6.79
N THR A 140 28.73 -9.44 -7.35
CA THR A 140 28.49 -9.60 -8.80
C THR A 140 28.73 -8.32 -9.61
N GLY A 141 29.15 -7.22 -8.98
CA GLY A 141 29.46 -5.94 -9.64
C GLY A 141 28.25 -5.22 -10.24
N LYS A 142 27.03 -5.66 -9.92
CA LYS A 142 25.78 -5.10 -10.48
C LYS A 142 25.34 -3.81 -9.81
N GLN A 143 25.89 -3.48 -8.64
CA GLN A 143 25.50 -2.34 -7.82
C GLN A 143 26.73 -1.61 -7.28
N GLN A 144 26.73 -0.28 -7.34
CA GLN A 144 27.76 0.56 -6.72
C GLN A 144 27.23 1.16 -5.42
N PHE A 145 28.12 1.34 -4.43
CA PHE A 145 27.75 1.94 -3.15
C PHE A 145 27.49 3.44 -3.35
N SER A 146 26.29 3.88 -2.98
CA SER A 146 25.91 5.27 -3.01
C SER A 146 25.47 5.69 -1.62
N SER A 147 26.25 6.55 -0.98
CA SER A 147 25.93 7.12 0.34
C SER A 147 24.60 7.88 0.31
N LYS A 148 24.25 8.46 -0.85
CA LYS A 148 22.94 9.11 -1.06
C LYS A 148 21.79 8.09 -1.05
N ALA A 149 21.99 6.92 -1.65
CA ALA A 149 20.98 5.87 -1.64
C ALA A 149 20.74 5.33 -0.23
N LEU A 150 21.79 5.20 0.58
CA LEU A 150 21.68 4.82 1.99
C LEU A 150 20.86 5.86 2.78
N LEU A 151 21.17 7.15 2.63
CA LEU A 151 20.49 8.23 3.35
C LEU A 151 19.01 8.34 2.94
N MET A 152 18.71 8.21 1.64
CA MET A 152 17.32 8.16 1.15
C MET A 152 16.57 6.91 1.63
N GLY A 153 17.26 5.77 1.71
CA GLY A 153 16.70 4.53 2.26
C GLY A 153 16.30 4.69 3.73
N ILE A 154 17.16 5.30 4.54
CA ILE A 154 16.86 5.62 5.95
C ILE A 154 15.69 6.60 6.05
N ALA A 155 15.70 7.66 5.23
CA ALA A 155 14.65 8.69 5.23
C ALA A 155 13.27 8.13 4.86
N ILE A 156 13.19 7.11 4.01
CA ILE A 156 11.94 6.42 3.65
C ILE A 156 11.58 5.32 4.67
N GLY A 157 12.59 4.63 5.23
CA GLY A 157 12.41 3.52 6.15
C GLY A 157 11.85 3.92 7.51
N ILE A 158 12.31 5.03 8.09
CA ILE A 158 11.86 5.50 9.41
C ILE A 158 10.34 5.80 9.42
N PRO A 159 9.79 6.62 8.50
CA PRO A 159 8.35 6.86 8.43
C PRO A 159 7.55 5.59 8.15
N ASN A 160 8.10 4.65 7.36
CA ASN A 160 7.41 3.41 7.04
C ASN A 160 7.23 2.51 8.28
N TYR A 161 8.29 2.35 9.08
CA TYR A 161 8.21 1.61 10.33
C TYR A 161 7.20 2.23 11.29
N PHE A 162 7.28 3.55 11.49
CA PHE A 162 6.33 4.28 12.34
C PHE A 162 4.88 4.15 11.84
N SER A 163 4.66 4.18 10.52
CA SER A 163 3.32 4.02 9.96
C SER A 163 2.70 2.66 10.29
N ILE A 164 3.48 1.57 10.19
CA ILE A 164 2.98 0.22 10.52
C ILE A 164 2.81 0.07 12.03
N TRP A 165 3.74 0.61 12.82
CA TRP A 165 3.62 0.63 14.28
C TRP A 165 2.35 1.36 14.76
N CYS A 166 2.07 2.56 14.22
CA CYS A 166 0.84 3.29 14.54
C CYS A 166 -0.43 2.53 14.11
N LEU A 167 -0.43 1.94 12.91
CA LEU A 167 -1.57 1.14 12.44
C LEU A 167 -1.85 -0.02 13.39
N MET A 168 -0.80 -0.70 13.82
CA MET A 168 -0.87 -1.83 14.73
C MET A 168 -1.36 -1.41 16.12
N GLN A 169 -0.94 -0.25 16.62
CA GLN A 169 -1.44 0.32 17.89
C GLN A 169 -2.94 0.64 17.82
N VAL A 170 -3.43 1.18 16.70
CA VAL A 170 -4.86 1.49 16.51
C VAL A 170 -5.69 0.21 16.38
N LEU A 171 -5.19 -0.79 15.65
CA LEU A 171 -5.86 -2.09 15.56
C LEU A 171 -5.89 -2.83 16.91
N LYS A 172 -4.90 -2.58 17.78
CA LYS A 172 -4.90 -3.05 19.17
C LYS A 172 -6.04 -2.40 19.99
N ASP A 173 -6.08 -1.07 20.03
CA ASP A 173 -7.05 -0.35 20.87
C ASP A 173 -8.50 -0.52 20.39
N TYR A 174 -8.70 -0.87 19.11
CA TYR A 174 -10.02 -1.00 18.48
C TYR A 174 -10.18 -2.32 17.72
N SER A 175 -9.74 -3.44 18.31
CA SER A 175 -9.76 -4.79 17.70
C SER A 175 -11.15 -5.27 17.24
N SER A 176 -12.23 -4.78 17.86
CA SER A 176 -13.62 -5.06 17.47
C SER A 176 -14.07 -4.33 16.20
N ASN A 177 -13.31 -3.31 15.77
CA ASN A 177 -13.58 -2.48 14.59
C ASN A 177 -12.46 -2.53 13.53
N SER A 178 -11.58 -3.54 13.59
CA SER A 178 -10.45 -3.68 12.65
C SER A 178 -10.88 -3.66 11.17
N SER A 179 -12.08 -4.12 10.86
CA SER A 179 -12.62 -4.09 9.49
C SER A 179 -13.08 -2.71 9.01
N ALA A 180 -13.26 -1.74 9.91
CA ALA A 180 -13.45 -0.34 9.55
C ALA A 180 -12.11 0.41 9.46
N ILE A 181 -11.18 0.12 10.39
CA ILE A 181 -9.90 0.82 10.52
C ILE A 181 -8.99 0.60 9.32
N ILE A 182 -8.89 -0.65 8.83
CA ILE A 182 -8.02 -0.97 7.68
C ILE A 182 -8.45 -0.21 6.43
N PRO A 183 -9.73 -0.22 6.01
CA PRO A 183 -10.19 0.63 4.91
C PRO A 183 -10.01 2.13 5.17
N ILE A 184 -10.33 2.62 6.37
CA ILE A 184 -10.21 4.05 6.71
C ILE A 184 -8.76 4.53 6.61
N ASN A 185 -7.81 3.83 7.23
CA ASN A 185 -6.39 4.18 7.17
C ASN A 185 -5.91 4.26 5.72
N ASN A 186 -6.26 3.25 4.94
CA ASN A 186 -5.83 3.19 3.57
C ASN A 186 -6.43 4.27 2.66
N MET A 187 -7.70 4.58 2.87
CA MET A 187 -8.39 5.67 2.17
C MET A 187 -7.87 7.03 2.62
N GLY A 188 -7.55 7.18 3.90
CA GLY A 188 -6.86 8.34 4.45
C GLY A 188 -5.51 8.57 3.76
N ILE A 189 -4.73 7.51 3.52
CA ILE A 189 -3.47 7.62 2.78
C ILE A 189 -3.73 8.02 1.32
N VAL A 190 -4.75 7.48 0.65
CA VAL A 190 -5.11 7.88 -0.73
C VAL A 190 -5.50 9.36 -0.79
N LEU A 191 -6.36 9.80 0.12
CA LEU A 191 -6.77 11.20 0.24
C LEU A 191 -5.57 12.12 0.49
N PHE A 192 -4.79 11.81 1.52
CA PHE A 192 -3.66 12.63 1.92
C PHE A 192 -2.59 12.66 0.83
N SER A 193 -2.23 11.52 0.25
CA SER A 193 -1.26 11.47 -0.85
C SER A 193 -1.72 12.25 -2.07
N THR A 194 -3.01 12.23 -2.41
CA THR A 194 -3.55 13.00 -3.55
C THR A 194 -3.52 14.50 -3.30
N LEU A 195 -3.88 14.94 -2.08
CA LEU A 195 -3.83 16.34 -1.69
C LEU A 195 -2.39 16.86 -1.66
N VAL A 196 -1.49 16.09 -1.05
CA VAL A 196 -0.05 16.41 -0.99
C VAL A 196 0.56 16.40 -2.39
N ALA A 197 0.20 15.46 -3.24
CA ALA A 197 0.69 15.41 -4.61
C ALA A 197 0.24 16.64 -5.42
N GLY A 198 -1.04 17.01 -5.30
CA GLY A 198 -1.57 18.23 -5.90
C GLY A 198 -0.86 19.50 -5.40
N TRP A 199 -0.49 19.54 -4.12
CA TRP A 199 0.18 20.70 -3.51
C TRP A 199 1.67 20.80 -3.85
N ILE A 200 2.42 19.71 -3.70
CA ILE A 200 3.89 19.68 -3.91
C ILE A 200 4.25 19.66 -5.40
N PHE A 201 3.59 18.82 -6.19
CA PHE A 201 3.91 18.69 -7.62
C PHE A 201 3.15 19.70 -8.50
N LYS A 202 2.29 20.54 -7.90
CA LYS A 202 1.40 21.48 -8.62
C LYS A 202 0.61 20.80 -9.74
N GLU A 203 0.30 19.51 -9.58
CA GLU A 203 -0.45 18.75 -10.57
C GLU A 203 -1.88 19.28 -10.64
N ARG A 204 -2.34 19.59 -11.86
CA ARG A 204 -3.74 19.95 -12.11
C ARG A 204 -4.59 18.69 -12.01
N LEU A 205 -5.15 18.46 -10.82
CA LEU A 205 -6.12 17.41 -10.57
C LEU A 205 -7.27 17.55 -11.57
N SER A 206 -7.55 16.47 -12.30
CA SER A 206 -8.67 16.45 -13.23
C SER A 206 -10.00 16.48 -12.46
N LYS A 207 -11.10 16.83 -13.15
CA LYS A 207 -12.46 16.72 -12.58
C LYS A 207 -12.75 15.30 -12.07
N LEU A 208 -12.19 14.27 -12.73
CA LEU A 208 -12.32 12.87 -12.32
C LEU A 208 -11.58 12.59 -11.00
N ASN A 209 -10.39 13.16 -10.82
CA ASN A 209 -9.59 12.93 -9.62
C ASN A 209 -10.25 13.58 -8.40
N TRP A 210 -10.88 14.75 -8.59
CA TRP A 210 -11.73 15.38 -7.57
C TRP A 210 -12.96 14.56 -7.21
N THR A 211 -13.60 13.90 -8.19
CA THR A 211 -14.69 12.97 -7.87
C THR A 211 -14.19 11.78 -7.04
N GLY A 212 -12.98 11.29 -7.31
CA GLY A 212 -12.32 10.25 -6.51
C GLY A 212 -12.09 10.68 -5.07
N VAL A 213 -11.55 11.88 -4.84
CA VAL A 213 -11.38 12.48 -3.50
C VAL A 213 -12.70 12.57 -2.74
N LEU A 214 -13.78 13.00 -3.41
CA LEU A 214 -15.10 13.14 -2.79
C LEU A 214 -15.72 11.76 -2.45
N LEU A 215 -15.58 10.78 -3.36
CA LEU A 215 -15.92 9.38 -3.11
C LEU A 215 -15.11 8.80 -1.95
N ALA A 216 -13.85 9.20 -1.79
CA ALA A 216 -13.00 8.72 -0.71
C ALA A 216 -13.51 9.15 0.66
N ILE A 217 -13.90 10.42 0.77
CA ILE A 217 -14.49 11.00 1.99
C ILE A 217 -15.82 10.32 2.29
N ALA A 218 -16.67 10.12 1.27
CA ALA A 218 -17.95 9.44 1.43
C ALA A 218 -17.79 7.98 1.87
N ALA A 219 -16.81 7.26 1.31
CA ALA A 219 -16.49 5.89 1.68
C ALA A 219 -15.98 5.81 3.13
N ILE A 220 -15.10 6.71 3.56
CA ILE A 220 -14.64 6.78 4.96
C ILE A 220 -15.83 7.03 5.90
N ALA A 221 -16.70 7.98 5.58
CA ALA A 221 -17.88 8.27 6.38
C ALA A 221 -18.81 7.04 6.48
N LEU A 222 -19.08 6.35 5.38
CA LEU A 222 -19.94 5.17 5.36
C LEU A 222 -19.36 3.97 6.09
N ILE A 223 -18.03 3.79 6.08
CA ILE A 223 -17.34 2.73 6.81
C ILE A 223 -17.22 3.07 8.30
N ALA A 224 -17.05 4.34 8.65
CA ALA A 224 -16.92 4.79 10.03
C ALA A 224 -18.26 4.79 10.80
N TYR A 225 -19.38 5.03 10.11
CA TYR A 225 -20.72 5.14 10.71
C TYR A 225 -21.63 3.93 10.45
N GLY A 226 -21.15 2.86 9.81
CA GLY A 226 -21.93 1.66 9.44
C GLY A 226 -21.41 0.34 10.02
#